data_AF-A0A969I6B8-F1
#
_entry.id   AF-A0A969I6B8-F1
#
_cell.length_a   1.000
_cell.length_b   1.000
_cell.length_c   1.000
_cell.angle_alpha   90.00
_cell.angle_beta   90.00
_cell.angle_gamma   90.00
#
_symmetry.space_group_name_H-M   'P 1'
#
loop_
_entity.id
_entity.type
_entity.pdbx_description
1 polymer ?
#
loop_
_entity_poly.entity_id
_entity_poly.type
_entity_poly.pdbx_seq_one_letter_code
_entity_poly.pdbx_strand_id
1 'polypeptide(L)'
;VRAHRNAAAFIENEANHEEVAAILGAPNRIDVASILAVPNRADVAVEVINRTLSGRLKVSADGTVRTSDRYLMIGRKGAARPDPVQAAWLYAQMVRWGQAPLSAEHLARAKSVVRPDLYDAALSFTNADVLGEPADGIGAFTGPAFNPDDIAGYLSHWDIKRHV
;
A
#
# COMPACT_ATOMS: atom_id res chain seq x y z
N VAL A 1 -1.40 16.46 -6.23
CA VAL A 1 -1.06 16.00 -4.86
C VAL A 1 -1.92 16.63 -3.76
N ARG A 2 -2.14 17.95 -3.71
CA ARG A 2 -2.98 18.60 -2.66
C ARG A 2 -4.42 18.10 -2.56
N ALA A 3 -5.09 17.89 -3.71
CA ALA A 3 -6.42 17.27 -3.73
C ALA A 3 -6.41 15.84 -3.15
N HIS A 4 -5.38 15.04 -3.45
CA HIS A 4 -5.23 13.70 -2.89
C HIS A 4 -5.06 13.73 -1.37
N ARG A 5 -4.27 14.66 -0.82
CA ARG A 5 -4.16 14.83 0.63
C ARG A 5 -5.51 15.15 1.27
N ASN A 6 -6.25 16.09 0.70
CA ASN A 6 -7.55 16.48 1.25
C ASN A 6 -8.55 15.33 1.18
N ALA A 7 -8.56 14.58 0.08
CA ALA A 7 -9.37 13.38 -0.05
C ALA A 7 -8.96 12.31 0.98
N ALA A 8 -7.66 12.08 1.19
CA ALA A 8 -7.17 11.15 2.20
C ALA A 8 -7.60 11.56 3.61
N ALA A 9 -7.46 12.84 3.96
CA ALA A 9 -7.90 13.38 5.25
C ALA A 9 -9.42 13.28 5.44
N PHE A 10 -10.19 13.51 4.36
CA PHE A 10 -11.63 13.33 4.37
C PHE A 10 -12.01 11.86 4.61
N ILE A 11 -11.35 10.92 3.92
CA ILE A 11 -11.60 9.48 4.05
C ILE A 11 -11.19 8.94 5.42
N GLU A 12 -10.09 9.42 5.99
CA GLU A 12 -9.59 8.95 7.29
C GLU A 12 -10.33 9.52 8.50
N ASN A 13 -11.16 10.56 8.31
CA ASN A 13 -12.02 11.05 9.36
C ASN A 13 -13.21 10.09 9.51
N GLU A 14 -13.30 9.42 10.66
CA GLU A 14 -14.36 8.46 10.96
C GLU A 14 -15.76 9.04 10.82
N ALA A 15 -15.94 10.34 11.11
CA ALA A 15 -17.22 11.03 10.95
C ALA A 15 -17.73 11.06 9.50
N ASN A 16 -16.83 10.88 8.52
CA ASN A 16 -17.16 10.87 7.09
C ASN A 16 -17.33 9.45 6.53
N HIS A 17 -17.07 8.38 7.29
CA HIS A 17 -17.06 7.01 6.76
C HIS A 17 -18.38 6.62 6.10
N GLU A 18 -19.53 7.03 6.66
CA GLU A 18 -20.83 6.74 6.07
C GLU A 18 -20.99 7.39 4.68
N GLU A 19 -20.61 8.67 4.57
CA GLU A 19 -20.63 9.40 3.29
C GLU A 19 -19.65 8.79 2.29
N VAL A 20 -18.43 8.49 2.72
CA VAL A 20 -17.42 7.83 1.88
C VAL A 20 -17.94 6.49 1.38
N ALA A 21 -18.54 5.68 2.25
CA ALA A 21 -19.06 4.38 1.88
C ALA A 21 -20.27 4.48 0.94
N ALA A 22 -21.12 5.49 1.10
CA ALA A 22 -22.21 5.78 0.16
C ALA A 22 -21.68 6.22 -1.22
N ILE A 23 -20.66 7.09 -1.26
CA ILE A 23 -20.02 7.54 -2.51
C ILE A 23 -19.37 6.35 -3.22
N LEU A 24 -18.66 5.50 -2.49
CA LEU A 24 -17.94 4.35 -3.03
C LEU A 24 -18.88 3.20 -3.42
N GLY A 25 -19.97 3.00 -2.69
CA GLY A 25 -20.97 1.96 -2.95
C GLY A 25 -22.04 2.36 -3.96
N ALA A 26 -22.03 3.60 -4.46
CA ALA A 26 -22.98 4.02 -5.50
C ALA A 26 -22.69 3.27 -6.83
N PRO A 27 -23.73 2.94 -7.62
CA PRO A 27 -23.56 2.18 -8.85
C PRO A 27 -22.53 2.84 -9.78
N ASN A 28 -21.70 2.01 -10.42
CA ASN A 28 -20.66 2.42 -11.37
C ASN A 28 -19.53 3.31 -10.79
N ARG A 29 -19.42 3.48 -9.46
CA ARG A 29 -18.33 4.27 -8.83
C ARG A 29 -17.05 3.49 -8.63
N ILE A 30 -17.15 2.28 -8.07
CA ILE A 30 -16.06 1.30 -8.05
C ILE A 30 -16.34 0.31 -9.18
N ASP A 31 -16.34 0.80 -10.41
CA ASP A 31 -16.58 -0.04 -11.58
C ASP A 31 -15.29 -0.73 -12.03
N VAL A 32 -14.87 -1.74 -11.26
CA VAL A 32 -13.83 -2.68 -11.71
C VAL A 32 -14.29 -3.45 -12.97
N ALA A 33 -15.61 -3.51 -13.23
CA ALA A 33 -16.17 -4.21 -14.37
C ALA A 33 -15.90 -3.47 -15.70
N SER A 34 -15.85 -2.13 -15.70
CA SER A 34 -15.44 -1.34 -16.87
C SER A 34 -14.00 -1.64 -17.33
N ILE A 35 -13.10 -1.98 -16.41
CA ILE A 35 -11.70 -2.29 -16.70
C ILE A 35 -11.51 -3.74 -17.18
N LEU A 36 -12.36 -4.67 -16.73
CA LEU A 36 -12.22 -6.11 -17.01
C LEU A 36 -13.18 -6.66 -18.07
N ALA A 37 -14.13 -5.86 -18.59
CA ALA A 37 -15.09 -6.25 -19.63
C ALA A 37 -15.81 -7.58 -19.36
N VAL A 38 -16.09 -7.89 -18.09
CA VAL A 38 -16.81 -9.10 -17.69
C VAL A 38 -18.26 -8.73 -17.39
N PRO A 39 -19.26 -9.32 -18.09
CA PRO A 39 -20.66 -9.11 -17.77
C PRO A 39 -20.98 -9.82 -16.44
N ASN A 40 -21.59 -9.09 -15.51
CA ASN A 40 -22.02 -9.49 -14.16
C ASN A 40 -20.94 -9.69 -13.09
N ARG A 41 -20.50 -8.63 -12.39
CA ARG A 41 -20.16 -8.71 -10.94
C ARG A 41 -20.52 -7.45 -10.15
N ALA A 42 -20.90 -7.71 -8.90
CA ALA A 42 -21.72 -6.93 -7.98
C ALA A 42 -21.10 -5.62 -7.46
N ASP A 43 -21.94 -4.59 -7.31
CA ASP A 43 -21.71 -3.46 -6.43
C ASP A 43 -21.25 -3.95 -5.04
N VAL A 44 -20.20 -3.33 -4.50
CA VAL A 44 -19.73 -3.66 -3.15
C VAL A 44 -20.72 -3.08 -2.15
N ALA A 45 -21.31 -3.93 -1.32
CA ALA A 45 -22.26 -3.49 -0.30
C ALA A 45 -21.62 -2.42 0.61
N VAL A 46 -22.35 -1.33 0.88
CA VAL A 46 -21.93 -0.19 1.72
C VAL A 46 -21.42 -0.67 3.09
N GLU A 47 -22.02 -1.72 3.66
CA GLU A 47 -21.58 -2.32 4.92
C GLU A 47 -20.13 -2.85 4.83
N VAL A 48 -19.75 -3.49 3.72
CA VAL A 48 -18.40 -4.02 3.50
C VAL A 48 -17.37 -2.89 3.40
N ILE A 49 -17.75 -1.78 2.75
CA ILE A 49 -16.90 -0.59 2.64
C ILE A 49 -16.70 0.03 4.02
N ASN A 50 -17.78 0.26 4.77
CA ASN A 50 -17.72 0.79 6.13
C ASN A 50 -16.88 -0.09 7.06
N ARG A 51 -17.01 -1.40 6.94
CA ARG A 51 -16.21 -2.37 7.71
C ARG A 51 -14.71 -2.27 7.39
N THR A 52 -14.38 -2.00 6.14
CA THR A 52 -13.01 -1.80 5.66
C THR A 52 -12.44 -0.48 6.19
N LEU A 53 -13.19 0.62 6.05
CA LEU A 53 -12.77 1.95 6.53
C LEU A 53 -12.58 1.99 8.06
N SER A 54 -13.43 1.30 8.81
CA SER A 54 -13.33 1.17 10.27
C SER A 54 -12.34 0.09 10.75
N GLY A 55 -11.71 -0.66 9.83
CA GLY A 55 -10.77 -1.72 10.18
C GLY A 55 -11.36 -2.88 10.98
N ARG A 56 -12.68 -3.12 10.89
CA ARG A 56 -13.41 -4.12 11.70
C ARG A 56 -13.62 -5.44 10.95
N LEU A 57 -12.62 -6.26 10.71
CA LEU A 57 -12.69 -7.41 9.77
C LEU A 57 -13.33 -8.67 10.34
N LYS A 58 -14.07 -9.43 9.51
CA LYS A 58 -14.52 -10.79 9.85
C LYS A 58 -13.39 -11.73 9.45
N VAL A 59 -12.78 -12.40 10.43
CA VAL A 59 -11.58 -13.22 10.22
C VAL A 59 -11.84 -14.73 10.31
N SER A 60 -13.05 -15.13 10.70
CA SER A 60 -13.48 -16.54 10.76
C SER A 60 -14.92 -16.68 10.28
N ALA A 61 -15.27 -17.88 9.80
CA ALA A 61 -16.63 -18.21 9.37
C ALA A 61 -17.65 -18.07 10.50
N ASP A 62 -17.24 -18.37 11.75
CA ASP A 62 -18.04 -18.30 12.97
C ASP A 62 -18.50 -16.88 13.38
N GLY A 63 -18.00 -15.84 12.68
CA GLY A 63 -18.34 -14.45 12.98
C GLY A 63 -17.28 -13.68 13.77
N THR A 64 -16.14 -14.28 14.13
CA THR A 64 -15.05 -13.61 14.84
C THR A 64 -14.60 -12.35 14.12
N VAL A 65 -14.57 -11.25 14.86
CA VAL A 65 -14.17 -9.93 14.38
C VAL A 65 -12.84 -9.53 15.01
N ARG A 66 -11.94 -8.99 14.20
CA ARG A 66 -10.74 -8.29 14.68
C ARG A 66 -10.79 -6.83 14.23
N THR A 67 -10.33 -5.94 15.11
CA THR A 67 -10.24 -4.51 14.82
C THR A 67 -8.78 -4.11 14.72
N SER A 68 -8.45 -3.32 13.71
CA SER A 68 -7.14 -2.69 13.61
C SER A 68 -7.32 -1.29 13.03
N ASP A 69 -6.87 -0.31 13.80
CA ASP A 69 -6.75 1.07 13.34
C ASP A 69 -5.65 1.24 12.29
N ARG A 70 -4.92 0.19 11.88
CA ARG A 70 -3.92 0.23 10.80
C ARG A 70 -4.27 -0.66 9.62
N TYR A 71 -5.50 -1.21 9.58
CA TYR A 71 -5.92 -2.09 8.48
C TYR A 71 -5.91 -1.38 7.13
N LEU A 72 -6.44 -0.17 7.06
CA LEU A 72 -6.39 0.70 5.89
C LEU A 72 -5.90 2.08 6.33
N MET A 73 -4.78 2.50 5.75
CA MET A 73 -4.22 3.84 5.89
C MET A 73 -4.16 4.45 4.50
N ILE A 74 -4.68 5.66 4.35
CA ILE A 74 -4.75 6.34 3.06
C ILE A 74 -3.70 7.45 3.01
N GLY A 75 -3.64 8.31 4.02
CA GLY A 75 -2.78 9.48 4.07
C GLY A 75 -1.93 9.60 5.34
N ARG A 76 -2.42 9.14 6.50
CA ARG A 76 -1.64 9.17 7.74
C ARG A 76 -0.43 8.25 7.66
N LYS A 77 0.52 8.52 8.56
CA LYS A 77 1.76 7.75 8.66
C LYS A 77 2.58 7.71 7.37
N GLY A 78 2.41 8.72 6.52
CA GLY A 78 3.05 8.79 5.21
C GLY A 78 2.59 7.75 4.20
N ALA A 79 1.46 7.09 4.40
CA ALA A 79 0.97 6.02 3.53
C ALA A 79 0.83 6.43 2.05
N ALA A 80 0.46 7.69 1.78
CA ALA A 80 0.34 8.22 0.42
C ALA A 80 1.66 8.68 -0.22
N ARG A 81 2.75 8.76 0.56
CA ARG A 81 4.03 9.24 0.04
C ARG A 81 4.71 8.13 -0.76
N PRO A 82 5.08 8.37 -2.02
CA PRO A 82 5.75 7.36 -2.84
C PRO A 82 7.20 7.19 -2.37
N ASP A 83 7.49 6.09 -1.67
CA ASP A 83 8.81 5.83 -1.07
C ASP A 83 9.72 4.96 -1.98
N PRO A 84 10.90 5.47 -2.41
CA PRO A 84 11.85 4.69 -3.19
C PRO A 84 12.34 3.41 -2.51
N VAL A 85 12.32 3.32 -1.18
CA VAL A 85 12.66 2.09 -0.44
C VAL A 85 11.65 1.00 -0.75
N GLN A 86 10.36 1.32 -0.82
CA GLN A 86 9.31 0.36 -1.18
C GLN A 86 9.46 -0.12 -2.63
N ALA A 87 9.86 0.75 -3.56
CA ALA A 87 10.15 0.33 -4.93
C ALA A 87 11.39 -0.58 -5.03
N ALA A 88 12.44 -0.28 -4.27
CA ALA A 88 13.61 -1.16 -4.16
C ALA A 88 13.22 -2.55 -3.61
N TRP A 89 12.31 -2.60 -2.63
CA TRP A 89 11.82 -3.86 -2.07
C TRP A 89 10.98 -4.65 -3.06
N LEU A 90 10.06 -4.00 -3.79
CA LEU A 90 9.28 -4.64 -4.86
C LEU A 90 10.20 -5.22 -5.94
N TYR A 91 11.21 -4.46 -6.36
CA TYR A 91 12.23 -4.94 -7.28
C TYR A 91 12.99 -6.15 -6.72
N ALA A 92 13.37 -6.13 -5.43
CA ALA A 92 13.99 -7.29 -4.78
C ALA A 92 13.10 -8.54 -4.83
N GLN A 93 11.78 -8.40 -4.65
CA GLN A 93 10.84 -9.52 -4.79
C GLN A 93 10.76 -10.01 -6.25
N MET A 94 10.77 -9.12 -7.23
CA MET A 94 10.83 -9.51 -8.65
C MET A 94 12.10 -10.30 -8.96
N VAL A 95 13.25 -9.90 -8.41
CA VAL A 95 14.50 -10.66 -8.54
C VAL A 95 14.39 -12.02 -7.85
N ARG A 96 13.88 -12.05 -6.61
CA ARG A 96 13.69 -13.29 -5.83
C ARG A 96 12.86 -14.33 -6.58
N TRP A 97 11.85 -13.89 -7.33
CA TRP A 97 10.97 -14.76 -8.11
C TRP A 97 11.36 -14.89 -9.59
N GLY A 98 12.53 -14.37 -9.98
CA GLY A 98 13.09 -14.39 -11.33
C GLY A 98 12.21 -13.75 -12.40
N GLN A 99 11.51 -12.68 -12.02
CA GLN A 99 10.79 -11.79 -12.93
C GLN A 99 11.70 -10.68 -13.48
N ALA A 100 12.83 -10.40 -12.82
CA ALA A 100 13.86 -9.47 -13.25
C ALA A 100 15.25 -9.98 -12.86
N PRO A 101 16.31 -9.68 -13.63
CA PRO A 101 17.67 -10.01 -13.23
C PRO A 101 18.19 -9.01 -12.20
N LEU A 102 19.06 -9.48 -11.29
CA LEU A 102 19.75 -8.64 -10.31
C LEU A 102 20.76 -7.73 -11.02
N SER A 103 20.42 -6.44 -11.10
CA SER A 103 21.24 -5.39 -11.70
C SER A 103 21.13 -4.07 -10.90
N ALA A 104 22.26 -3.38 -10.74
CA ALA A 104 22.28 -2.03 -10.19
C ALA A 104 21.52 -1.03 -11.07
N GLU A 105 21.57 -1.20 -12.40
CA GLU A 105 20.84 -0.36 -13.34
C GLU A 105 19.33 -0.53 -13.17
N HIS A 106 18.83 -1.77 -13.04
CA HIS A 106 17.41 -2.03 -12.83
C HIS A 106 16.93 -1.52 -11.48
N LEU A 107 17.74 -1.64 -10.42
CA LEU A 107 17.43 -1.04 -9.12
C LEU A 107 17.30 0.48 -9.23
N ALA A 108 18.25 1.13 -9.90
CA ALA A 108 18.21 2.58 -10.11
C ALA A 108 16.96 3.00 -10.90
N ARG A 109 16.60 2.27 -11.96
CA ARG A 109 15.37 2.49 -12.73
C ARG A 109 14.12 2.33 -11.86
N ALA A 110 14.03 1.26 -11.06
CA ALA A 110 12.91 1.01 -10.17
C ALA A 110 12.72 2.13 -9.13
N LYS A 111 13.81 2.67 -8.57
CA LYS A 111 13.76 3.82 -7.66
C LYS A 111 13.37 5.11 -8.41
N SER A 112 13.85 5.30 -9.64
CA SER A 112 13.66 6.56 -10.40
C SER A 112 12.24 6.84 -10.87
N VAL A 113 11.41 5.80 -11.04
CA VAL A 113 10.00 5.97 -11.41
C VAL A 113 9.14 6.48 -10.25
N VAL A 114 9.68 6.43 -9.03
CA VAL A 114 9.06 6.93 -7.81
C VAL A 114 9.55 8.35 -7.55
N ARG A 115 8.63 9.32 -7.45
CA ARG A 115 8.93 10.76 -7.35
C ARG A 115 8.50 11.35 -6.01
N PRO A 116 9.18 11.01 -4.89
CA PRO A 116 8.90 11.62 -3.58
C PRO A 116 9.13 13.12 -3.59
N ASP A 117 10.07 13.62 -4.39
CA ASP A 117 10.38 15.04 -4.50
C ASP A 117 9.16 15.88 -4.96
N LEU A 118 8.36 15.36 -5.90
CA LEU A 118 7.13 16.01 -6.33
C LEU A 118 6.06 16.00 -5.24
N TYR A 119 6.00 14.92 -4.47
CA TYR A 119 5.08 14.80 -3.34
C TYR A 119 5.48 15.82 -2.25
N ASP A 120 6.75 15.79 -1.83
CA ASP A 120 7.30 16.62 -0.77
C ASP A 120 7.21 18.12 -1.09
N ALA A 121 7.55 18.51 -2.33
CA ALA A 121 7.43 19.89 -2.80
C ALA A 121 5.97 20.40 -2.76
N ALA A 122 5.00 19.52 -3.01
CA ALA A 122 3.59 19.90 -3.02
C ALA A 122 2.99 19.99 -1.61
N LEU A 123 3.55 19.25 -0.65
CA LEU A 123 2.89 18.86 0.59
C LEU A 123 3.68 19.15 1.89
N SER A 124 4.94 19.58 1.82
CA SER A 124 5.78 19.84 3.01
C SER A 124 5.84 18.64 3.96
N PHE A 125 6.05 17.44 3.41
CA PHE A 125 6.21 16.22 4.18
C PHE A 125 7.43 16.28 5.11
N THR A 126 7.33 15.73 6.31
CA THR A 126 8.40 15.74 7.31
C THR A 126 8.59 14.35 7.93
N ASN A 127 9.75 14.12 8.56
CA ASN A 127 9.99 12.87 9.30
C ASN A 127 8.99 12.65 10.45
N ALA A 128 8.34 13.70 10.94
CA ALA A 128 7.26 13.56 11.93
C ALA A 128 6.08 12.74 11.40
N ASP A 129 5.85 12.78 10.08
CA ASP A 129 4.74 12.09 9.42
C ASP A 129 4.91 10.57 9.39
N VAL A 130 6.12 10.03 9.61
CA VAL A 130 6.42 8.58 9.62
C VAL A 130 6.84 8.05 10.98
N LEU A 131 6.65 8.83 12.05
CA LEU A 131 7.01 8.39 13.40
C LEU A 131 6.23 7.12 13.80
N GLY A 132 6.97 6.11 14.24
CA GLY A 132 6.44 4.79 14.61
C GLY A 132 6.33 3.81 13.44
N GLU A 133 6.71 4.21 12.22
CA GLU A 133 6.87 3.28 11.11
C GLU A 133 8.18 2.49 11.21
N PRO A 134 8.24 1.29 10.60
CA PRO A 134 9.45 0.47 10.59
C PRO A 134 10.68 1.24 10.10
N ALA A 135 11.81 1.08 10.79
CA ALA A 135 13.03 1.81 10.45
C ALA A 135 13.58 1.47 9.05
N ASP A 136 13.28 0.28 8.54
CA ASP A 136 13.64 -0.17 7.20
C ASP A 136 12.60 0.22 6.12
N GLY A 137 11.51 0.90 6.51
CA GLY A 137 10.44 1.34 5.63
C GLY A 137 9.52 0.23 5.11
N ILE A 138 9.77 -1.04 5.45
CA ILE A 138 9.00 -2.20 4.97
C ILE A 138 8.27 -2.92 6.12
N GLY A 139 8.96 -3.19 7.22
CA GLY A 139 8.37 -3.87 8.37
C GLY A 139 7.81 -5.25 8.06
N ALA A 140 8.53 -6.05 7.26
CA ALA A 140 8.11 -7.42 6.94
C ALA A 140 7.97 -8.24 8.24
N PHE A 141 6.90 -9.03 8.35
CA PHE A 141 6.65 -9.85 9.53
C PHE A 141 7.67 -10.99 9.73
N THR A 142 8.45 -11.29 8.69
CA THR A 142 9.46 -12.34 8.66
C THR A 142 10.60 -11.97 7.72
N GLY A 143 11.76 -12.60 7.92
CA GLY A 143 12.99 -12.31 7.19
C GLY A 143 13.81 -11.18 7.83
N PRO A 144 14.94 -10.83 7.21
CA PRO A 144 15.79 -9.75 7.69
C PRO A 144 15.14 -8.38 7.46
N ALA A 145 15.62 -7.38 8.20
CA ALA A 145 15.35 -5.98 7.88
C ALA A 145 15.81 -5.68 6.44
N PHE A 146 15.03 -4.88 5.72
CA PHE A 146 15.34 -4.57 4.34
C PHE A 146 16.43 -3.49 4.23
N ASN A 147 17.45 -3.73 3.40
CA ASN A 147 18.43 -2.72 3.03
C ASN A 147 18.29 -2.38 1.53
N PRO A 148 17.79 -1.19 1.17
CA PRO A 148 17.58 -0.80 -0.22
C PRO A 148 18.88 -0.62 -1.02
N ASP A 149 20.03 -0.53 -0.35
CA ASP A 149 21.34 -0.36 -0.97
C ASP A 149 22.14 -1.69 -1.03
N ASP A 150 21.61 -2.77 -0.44
CA ASP A 150 22.18 -4.13 -0.50
C ASP A 150 21.12 -5.19 -0.80
N ILE A 151 20.62 -5.18 -2.04
CA ILE A 151 19.63 -6.16 -2.51
C ILE A 151 20.22 -7.58 -2.50
N ALA A 152 21.50 -7.74 -2.83
CA ALA A 152 22.16 -9.05 -2.86
C ALA A 152 22.23 -9.67 -1.46
N GLY A 153 22.67 -8.90 -0.46
CA GLY A 153 22.69 -9.32 0.94
C GLY A 153 21.29 -9.56 1.48
N TYR A 154 20.30 -8.73 1.15
CA TYR A 154 18.90 -9.03 1.52
C TYR A 154 18.42 -10.38 0.95
N LEU A 155 18.72 -10.67 -0.32
CA LEU A 155 18.32 -11.90 -1.00
C LEU A 155 19.08 -13.15 -0.54
N SER A 156 20.28 -13.00 0.04
CA SER A 156 21.05 -14.14 0.55
C SER A 156 20.42 -14.79 1.79
N HIS A 157 19.58 -14.06 2.53
CA HIS A 157 18.88 -14.56 3.73
C HIS A 157 17.66 -15.43 3.42
N TRP A 158 17.24 -15.50 2.15
CA TRP A 158 16.08 -16.27 1.74
C TRP A 158 16.50 -17.59 1.10
N ASP A 159 16.06 -18.69 1.71
CA ASP A 159 16.22 -20.04 1.17
C ASP A 159 15.26 -20.29 0.01
N ILE A 160 13.99 -19.87 0.16
CA ILE A 160 12.95 -20.02 -0.86
C ILE A 160 13.04 -18.87 -1.84
N LYS A 161 13.54 -19.15 -3.04
CA LYS A 161 13.65 -18.24 -4.18
C LYS A 161 13.68 -19.03 -5.47
N ARG A 162 13.46 -18.38 -6.61
CA ARG A 162 13.57 -19.07 -7.90
C ARG A 162 15.01 -19.50 -8.14
N HIS A 163 15.20 -20.80 -8.33
CA HIS A 163 16.46 -21.33 -8.85
C HIS A 163 16.55 -20.96 -10.33
N VAL A 164 17.63 -20.26 -10.69
CA VAL A 164 17.99 -19.94 -12.07
C VAL A 164 18.82 -21.08 -12.62
#